data_AF-E3N4M6-F1
#
_entry.id   AF-E3N4M6-F1
#
_cell.length_a   1.000
_cell.length_b   1.000
_cell.length_c   1.000
_cell.angle_alpha   90.00
_cell.angle_beta   90.00
_cell.angle_gamma   90.00
#
_symmetry.space_group_name_H-M   'P 1'
#
loop_
_entity.id
_entity.type
_entity.pdbx_description
1 polymer ?
#
loop_
_entity_poly.entity_id
_entity_poly.type
_entity_poly.pdbx_seq_one_letter_code
_entity_poly.pdbx_strand_id
1 'polypeptide(L)'
;MISRLQENWSKNKVLQNKWMVGPNIGKGLFGEVFEAKSVGEQVYNKVVKVQGLQTKEKFETEVVILKKCSSKSSFPQHCGSFSLDNLFFIVMSREGESIEDIVRRNHRGSSEMLLVLIPKRGAT
;
A
#
# COMPACT_ATOMS: atom_id res chain seq x y z
N MET A 1 -6.77 12.45 14.24
CA MET A 1 -7.95 11.82 13.61
C MET A 1 -7.62 10.41 13.10
N ILE A 2 -6.54 10.24 12.32
CA ILE A 2 -6.01 8.91 11.94
C ILE A 2 -5.55 8.07 13.16
N SER A 3 -5.05 8.72 14.23
CA SER A 3 -4.63 8.05 15.47
C SER A 3 -5.73 7.27 16.20
N ARG A 4 -6.97 7.77 16.25
CA ARG A 4 -8.13 7.03 16.83
C ARG A 4 -8.64 5.92 15.91
N LEU A 5 -8.46 6.07 14.59
CA LEU A 5 -8.82 5.04 13.60
C LEU A 5 -7.78 3.91 13.57
N GLN A 6 -6.50 4.22 13.79
CA GLN A 6 -5.43 3.25 14.06
C GLN A 6 -5.71 2.42 15.33
N GLU A 7 -6.40 2.96 16.33
CA GLU A 7 -6.82 2.21 17.52
C GLU A 7 -8.00 1.26 17.28
N ASN A 8 -8.94 1.61 16.39
CA ASN A 8 -10.13 0.79 16.15
C ASN A 8 -9.88 -0.36 15.16
N TRP A 9 -9.08 -0.15 14.12
CA TRP A 9 -8.75 -1.24 13.19
C TRP A 9 -7.69 -2.21 13.76
N SER A 10 -6.84 -1.76 14.69
CA SER A 10 -5.85 -2.63 15.34
C SER A 10 -6.52 -3.60 16.31
N LYS A 11 -7.67 -3.22 16.86
CA LYS A 11 -8.54 -4.10 17.67
C LYS A 11 -9.21 -5.19 16.84
N ASN A 12 -9.53 -4.92 15.58
CA ASN A 12 -10.10 -5.91 14.67
C ASN A 12 -9.19 -6.06 13.45
N LYS A 13 -8.15 -6.91 13.59
CA LYS A 13 -7.11 -7.12 12.57
C LYS A 13 -7.64 -7.58 11.21
N VAL A 14 -8.93 -7.85 11.06
CA VAL A 14 -9.52 -8.39 9.84
C VAL A 14 -10.40 -7.34 9.16
N LEU A 15 -9.97 -6.84 8.00
CA LEU A 15 -10.77 -5.97 7.14
C LEU A 15 -11.62 -6.81 6.17
N GLN A 16 -12.89 -6.42 6.04
CA GLN A 16 -13.84 -7.04 5.10
C GLN A 16 -13.92 -8.57 5.24
N ASN A 17 -13.70 -9.10 6.44
CA ASN A 17 -13.60 -10.55 6.73
C ASN A 17 -12.59 -11.32 5.85
N LYS A 18 -11.70 -10.62 5.15
CA LYS A 18 -10.83 -11.19 4.12
C LYS A 18 -9.36 -10.88 4.34
N TRP A 19 -9.03 -9.71 4.88
CA TRP A 19 -7.67 -9.22 4.96
C TRP A 19 -7.22 -9.08 6.41
N MET A 20 -6.27 -9.91 6.84
CA MET A 20 -5.57 -9.72 8.10
C MET A 20 -4.49 -8.67 7.94
N VAL A 21 -4.49 -7.67 8.81
CA VAL A 21 -3.57 -6.55 8.70
C VAL A 21 -2.47 -6.62 9.76
N GLY A 22 -1.27 -6.27 9.31
CA GLY A 22 -0.03 -6.37 10.04
C GLY A 22 0.56 -5.00 10.38
N PRO A 23 1.89 -4.93 10.58
CA PRO A 23 2.57 -3.69 10.93
C PRO A 23 2.42 -2.60 9.87
N ASN A 24 2.50 -1.35 10.32
CA ASN A 24 2.72 -0.21 9.43
C ASN A 24 4.14 -0.29 8.85
N ILE A 25 4.27 -0.17 7.54
CA ILE A 25 5.54 -0.25 6.81
C ILE A 25 5.87 1.03 6.05
N GLY A 26 5.01 2.04 6.13
CA GLY A 26 5.29 3.29 5.44
C GLY A 26 4.17 4.29 5.52
N LYS A 27 4.54 5.54 5.26
CA LYS A 27 3.61 6.66 5.16
C LYS A 27 3.88 7.39 3.86
N GLY A 28 2.86 7.48 3.02
CA GLY A 28 2.88 8.27 1.80
C GLY A 28 2.22 9.65 2.00
N LEU A 29 2.26 10.46 0.95
CA LEU A 29 1.66 11.80 0.95
C LEU A 29 0.13 11.78 1.16
N PHE A 30 -0.53 10.69 0.77
CA PHE A 30 -1.98 10.55 0.74
C PHE A 30 -2.53 9.52 1.72
N GLY A 31 -1.68 8.89 2.52
CA GLY A 31 -2.11 7.77 3.34
C GLY A 31 -0.98 6.99 4.01
N GLU A 32 -1.37 5.98 4.77
CA GLU A 32 -0.45 5.04 5.42
C GLU A 32 -0.51 3.68 4.72
N VAL A 33 0.58 2.92 4.82
CA VAL A 33 0.74 1.61 4.18
C VAL A 33 1.07 0.57 5.24
N PHE A 34 0.36 -0.55 5.20
CA PHE A 34 0.49 -1.63 6.16
C PHE A 34 0.67 -2.96 5.44
N GLU A 35 1.38 -3.89 6.08
CA GLU A 35 1.42 -5.27 5.60
C GLU A 35 0.04 -5.91 5.71
N ALA A 36 -0.33 -6.75 4.76
CA ALA A 36 -1.56 -7.53 4.83
C ALA A 36 -1.37 -8.96 4.29
N LYS A 37 -2.29 -9.83 4.69
CA LYS A 37 -2.43 -11.20 4.19
C LYS A 37 -3.90 -11.58 4.09
N SER A 38 -4.24 -12.56 3.26
CA SER A 38 -5.61 -13.10 3.32
C SER A 38 -5.81 -13.83 4.65
N VAL A 39 -7.03 -13.87 5.17
CA VAL A 39 -7.38 -14.71 6.32
C VAL A 39 -7.00 -16.16 6.01
N GLY A 40 -6.27 -16.81 6.91
CA GLY A 40 -5.77 -18.19 6.74
C GLY A 40 -4.41 -18.29 6.07
N GLU A 41 -3.91 -17.23 5.40
CA GLU A 41 -2.53 -17.22 4.91
C GLU A 41 -1.55 -17.01 6.08
N GLN A 42 -0.37 -17.64 6.00
CA GLN A 42 0.68 -17.47 7.01
C GLN A 42 1.51 -16.21 6.77
N VAL A 43 1.75 -15.86 5.50
CA VAL A 43 2.70 -14.84 5.07
C VAL A 43 2.02 -13.54 4.67
N TYR A 44 2.60 -12.41 5.07
CA TYR A 44 2.22 -11.06 4.66
C TYR A 44 2.73 -10.72 3.25
N ASN A 45 2.03 -11.25 2.25
CA ASN A 45 2.35 -11.08 0.82
C ASN A 45 1.52 -9.98 0.12
N LYS A 46 0.76 -9.19 0.87
CA LYS A 46 -0.03 -8.05 0.39
C LYS A 46 0.30 -6.80 1.18
N VAL A 47 -0.13 -5.67 0.66
CA VAL A 47 -0.11 -4.38 1.36
C VAL A 47 -1.47 -3.72 1.28
N VAL A 48 -1.84 -3.02 2.35
CA VAL A 48 -3.05 -2.20 2.43
C VAL A 48 -2.61 -0.75 2.52
N LYS A 49 -3.03 0.05 1.54
CA LYS A 49 -2.91 1.51 1.58
C LYS A 49 -4.23 2.10 2.09
N VAL A 50 -4.15 2.92 3.14
CA VAL A 50 -5.29 3.58 3.78
C VAL A 50 -5.21 5.08 3.52
N GLN A 51 -6.27 5.66 2.95
CA GLN A 51 -6.33 7.07 2.57
C GLN A 51 -7.56 7.75 3.18
N GLY A 52 -7.48 9.05 3.46
CA GLY A 52 -8.56 9.82 4.05
C GLY A 52 -9.61 10.29 3.04
N LEU A 53 -10.80 10.69 3.51
CA LEU A 53 -11.93 11.12 2.69
C LEU A 53 -11.58 12.21 1.64
N GLN A 54 -10.69 13.14 2.00
CA GLN A 54 -10.22 14.23 1.14
C GLN A 54 -9.41 13.77 -0.09
N THR A 55 -9.16 12.47 -0.22
CA THR A 55 -8.34 11.88 -1.30
C THR A 55 -9.14 11.03 -2.28
N LYS A 56 -10.48 11.11 -2.27
CA LYS A 56 -11.37 10.27 -3.09
C LYS A 56 -10.98 10.17 -4.56
N GLU A 57 -10.76 11.30 -5.23
CA GLU A 57 -10.38 11.31 -6.66
C GLU A 57 -9.03 10.59 -6.91
N LYS A 58 -8.08 10.76 -5.99
CA LYS A 58 -6.76 10.11 -6.05
C LYS A 58 -6.89 8.60 -5.83
N PHE A 59 -7.73 8.20 -4.87
CA PHE A 59 -8.07 6.79 -4.64
C PHE A 59 -8.68 6.16 -5.90
N GLU A 60 -9.69 6.79 -6.49
CA GLU A 60 -10.38 6.29 -7.69
C GLU A 60 -9.40 6.17 -8.87
N THR A 61 -8.56 7.18 -9.07
CA THR A 61 -7.52 7.19 -10.10
C THR A 61 -6.51 6.06 -9.90
N GLU A 62 -6.03 5.87 -8.66
CA GLU A 62 -5.06 4.82 -8.32
C GLU A 62 -5.63 3.42 -8.57
N VAL A 63 -6.88 3.17 -8.18
CA VAL A 63 -7.57 1.90 -8.46
C VAL A 63 -7.71 1.65 -9.96
N VAL A 64 -8.08 2.66 -10.75
CA VAL A 64 -8.20 2.53 -12.22
C VAL A 64 -6.85 2.21 -12.85
N ILE A 65 -5.78 2.90 -12.45
CA ILE A 65 -4.44 2.67 -12.97
C ILE A 65 -3.95 1.26 -12.62
N LEU A 66 -4.09 0.82 -11.37
CA LEU A 66 -3.66 -0.51 -10.94
C LEU A 66 -4.40 -1.61 -11.71
N LYS A 67 -5.72 -1.46 -11.93
CA LYS A 67 -6.50 -2.41 -12.74
C LYS A 67 -6.02 -2.46 -14.20
N LYS A 68 -5.71 -1.31 -14.80
CA LYS A 68 -5.13 -1.23 -16.16
C LYS A 68 -3.73 -1.85 -16.25
N CYS A 69 -3.00 -1.93 -15.14
CA CYS A 69 -1.66 -2.52 -15.05
C CYS A 69 -1.62 -3.98 -14.56
N SER A 70 -2.78 -4.64 -14.40
CA SER A 70 -2.90 -5.99 -13.80
C SER A 70 -2.16 -7.15 -14.51
N SER A 71 -1.61 -6.91 -15.71
CA SER A 71 -0.77 -7.88 -16.43
C SER A 71 0.71 -7.52 -16.43
N LYS A 72 1.10 -6.42 -15.77
CA LYS A 72 2.46 -5.90 -15.77
C LYS A 72 3.13 -6.23 -14.45
N SER A 73 4.07 -7.16 -14.46
CA SER A 73 4.84 -7.58 -13.28
C SER A 73 5.66 -6.45 -12.63
N SER A 74 5.89 -5.34 -13.36
CA SER A 74 6.57 -4.17 -12.83
C SER A 74 5.70 -3.28 -11.94
N PHE A 75 4.41 -3.61 -11.78
CA PHE A 75 3.46 -2.86 -10.95
C PHE A 75 2.86 -3.77 -9.87
N PRO A 76 2.53 -3.23 -8.69
CA PRO A 76 1.71 -3.95 -7.72
C PRO A 76 0.37 -4.38 -8.33
N GLN A 77 -0.04 -5.60 -8.01
CA GLN A 77 -1.26 -6.21 -8.52
C GLN A 77 -2.44 -5.87 -7.61
N HIS A 78 -3.48 -5.26 -8.18
CA HIS A 78 -4.70 -4.93 -7.44
C HIS A 78 -5.41 -6.20 -6.93
N CYS A 79 -5.55 -6.33 -5.62
CA CYS A 79 -6.25 -7.44 -4.96
C CYS A 79 -7.68 -7.07 -4.52
N GLY A 80 -7.92 -5.80 -4.23
CA GLY A 80 -9.24 -5.30 -3.80
C GLY A 80 -9.21 -3.83 -3.43
N SER A 81 -10.38 -3.19 -3.43
CA SER A 81 -10.53 -1.80 -3.02
C SER A 81 -11.91 -1.57 -2.39
N PHE A 82 -11.99 -0.81 -1.30
CA PHE A 82 -13.26 -0.53 -0.61
C PHE A 82 -13.16 0.76 0.22
N SER A 83 -14.30 1.24 0.71
CA SER A 83 -14.38 2.28 1.72
C SER A 83 -15.00 1.74 3.02
N LEU A 84 -14.56 2.29 4.14
CA LEU A 84 -15.10 1.99 5.47
C LEU A 84 -14.81 3.19 6.37
N ASP A 85 -15.80 3.65 7.14
CA ASP A 85 -15.65 4.74 8.12
C ASP A 85 -14.96 6.00 7.56
N ASN A 86 -15.36 6.44 6.37
CA ASN A 86 -14.78 7.59 5.65
C ASN A 86 -13.28 7.46 5.29
N LEU A 87 -12.76 6.23 5.31
CA LEU A 87 -11.44 5.88 4.79
C LEU A 87 -11.58 5.06 3.52
N PHE A 88 -10.58 5.19 2.65
CA PHE A 88 -10.44 4.41 1.44
C PHE A 88 -9.28 3.43 1.57
N PHE A 89 -9.48 2.20 1.09
CA PHE A 89 -8.55 1.11 1.23
C PHE A 89 -8.24 0.50 -0.13
N ILE A 90 -6.96 0.37 -0.44
CA ILE A 90 -6.48 -0.38 -1.62
C ILE A 90 -5.61 -1.52 -1.12
N VAL A 91 -5.98 -2.74 -1.47
CA VAL A 91 -5.19 -3.95 -1.22
C VAL A 91 -4.47 -4.33 -2.51
N MET A 92 -3.17 -4.48 -2.45
CA MET A 92 -2.34 -4.86 -3.59
C MET A 92 -1.26 -5.87 -3.19
N SER A 93 -0.62 -6.51 -4.16
CA SER A 93 0.52 -7.39 -3.89
C SER A 93 1.67 -6.63 -3.25
N ARG A 94 2.42 -7.32 -2.39
CA ARG A 94 3.66 -6.79 -1.82
C ARG A 94 4.79 -6.97 -2.82
N GLU A 95 5.40 -5.85 -3.23
CA GLU A 95 6.52 -5.84 -4.16
C GLU A 95 7.82 -5.55 -3.42
N GLY A 96 8.73 -6.53 -3.39
CA GLY A 96 10.12 -6.38 -2.98
C GLY A 96 10.40 -5.48 -1.77
N GLU A 97 11.59 -4.91 -1.76
CA GLU A 97 12.02 -3.89 -0.80
C GLU A 97 11.89 -2.51 -1.45
N SER A 98 11.63 -1.48 -0.63
CA SER A 98 11.53 -0.12 -1.15
C SER A 98 12.90 0.37 -1.65
N ILE A 99 12.89 1.20 -2.71
CA ILE A 99 14.14 1.81 -3.22
C ILE A 99 14.77 2.70 -2.14
N GLU A 100 13.95 3.35 -1.29
CA GLU A 100 14.43 4.17 -0.18
C GLU A 100 15.27 3.34 0.80
N ASP A 101 14.81 2.14 1.16
CA ASP A 101 15.53 1.26 2.08
C ASP A 101 16.80 0.70 1.44
N ILE A 102 16.76 0.36 0.15
CA ILE A 102 17.95 -0.03 -0.63
C ILE A 102 18.99 1.09 -0.62
N VAL A 103 18.56 2.34 -0.85
CA VAL A 103 19.45 3.51 -0.84
C VAL A 103 20.03 3.74 0.55
N ARG A 104 19.22 3.71 1.61
CA ARG A 104 19.68 3.87 3.00
C ARG A 104 20.71 2.82 3.40
N ARG A 105 20.51 1.57 2.99
CA ARG A 105 21.46 0.48 3.27
C ARG A 105 22.75 0.61 2.46
N ASN A 106 22.68 1.11 1.24
CA ASN A 106 23.81 1.18 0.33
C ASN A 106 24.58 2.50 0.38
N HIS A 107 24.05 3.59 0.96
CA HIS A 107 24.70 4.91 1.05
C HIS A 107 24.61 5.53 2.46
N ARG A 108 25.76 5.89 3.04
CA ARG A 108 25.92 6.64 4.31
C ARG A 108 25.57 8.14 4.21
N GLY A 109 24.53 8.50 3.48
CA GLY A 109 24.00 9.87 3.47
C GLY A 109 23.76 10.43 2.08
N SER A 110 22.50 10.75 1.81
CA SER A 110 21.98 11.89 1.04
C SER A 110 20.49 11.60 0.84
N SER A 111 19.68 12.01 1.81
CA SER A 111 18.22 11.92 1.74
C SER A 111 17.70 13.03 0.85
N GLU A 112 17.23 12.70 -0.35
CA GLU A 112 16.02 13.23 -0.96
C GLU A 112 15.59 12.22 -2.04
N MET A 113 14.54 11.43 -1.77
CA MET A 113 13.94 10.63 -2.84
C MET A 113 12.43 10.71 -2.82
N LEU A 114 11.96 11.46 -3.82
CA LEU A 114 10.59 11.62 -4.25
C LEU A 114 10.03 10.26 -4.68
N LEU A 115 8.93 9.82 -4.06
CA LEU A 115 8.15 8.69 -4.52
C LEU A 115 7.50 9.08 -5.86
N VAL A 116 8.16 8.78 -6.97
CA VAL A 116 7.54 8.73 -8.29
C VAL A 116 7.69 7.31 -8.80
N LEU A 117 6.53 6.73 -9.12
CA LEU A 117 6.38 5.56 -9.96
C LEU A 117 7.22 5.74 -11.23
N ILE A 118 8.46 5.25 -11.24
CA ILE A 118 9.24 5.12 -12.47
C ILE A 118 9.27 3.63 -12.83
N PRO A 119 8.56 3.20 -13.88
CA PRO A 119 8.72 1.85 -14.40
C PRO A 119 10.14 1.69 -14.90
N LYS A 120 10.82 0.59 -14.52
CA LYS A 120 12.07 0.20 -15.17
C LYS A 120 11.82 0.11 -16.67
N ARG A 121 12.57 0.89 -17.46
CA ARG A 121 12.68 0.64 -18.91
C ARG A 121 13.21 -0.78 -19.06
N GLY A 122 12.48 -1.60 -19.80
CA GLY A 122 12.95 -2.91 -20.21
C GLY A 122 14.27 -2.76 -20.96
N ALA A 123 15.26 -3.54 -20.55
CA ALA A 123 16.39 -3.86 -21.40
C ALA A 123 15.87 -4.86 -22.45
N THR A 124 15.79 -4.42 -23.70
CA THR A 124 15.96 -5.29 -24.86
C THR A 124 17.45 -5.54 -25.05
#